data_AF-A0A4Y6L071-F1
#
_entry.id   AF-A0A4Y6L071-F1
#
_cell.length_a   1.000
_cell.length_b   1.000
_cell.length_c   1.000
_cell.angle_alpha   90.00
_cell.angle_beta   90.00
_cell.angle_gamma   90.00
#
_symmetry.space_group_name_H-M   'P 1'
#
loop_
_entity.id
_entity.type
_entity.pdbx_description
1 polymer ?
#
loop_
_entity_poly.entity_id
_entity_poly.type
_entity_poly.pdbx_seq_one_letter_code
_entity_poly.pdbx_strand_id
1 'polypeptide(L)' 'PRRYSNYPELLIFWNIISSMGSMISLFSIILLMFIIWEALMCKRLIIFSLNQLMIEWMQNFPPIEHSYSELPIIHN' A
#
# COMPACT_ATOMS: atom_id res chain seq x y z
N PRO A 1 19.88 -22.37 13.02
CA PRO A 1 19.18 -22.04 14.28
C PRO A 1 18.94 -20.51 14.34
N ARG A 2 17.88 -20.01 14.98
CA ARG A 2 17.46 -18.59 14.91
C ARG A 2 18.12 -17.75 16.00
N ARG A 3 18.22 -16.43 15.79
CA ARG A 3 18.77 -15.42 16.75
C ARG A 3 20.27 -15.55 17.02
N TYR A 4 21.06 -15.77 15.97
CA TYR A 4 22.52 -15.75 16.07
C TYR A 4 23.04 -14.40 15.58
N SER A 5 23.95 -13.81 16.35
CA SER A 5 24.74 -12.65 15.93
C SER A 5 25.80 -13.04 14.89
N ASN A 6 26.42 -14.21 15.07
CA ASN A 6 27.46 -14.74 14.19
C ASN A 6 27.03 -16.08 13.60
N TYR A 7 27.38 -16.31 12.34
CA TYR A 7 27.00 -17.50 11.58
C TYR A 7 28.23 -18.14 10.92
N PRO A 8 28.22 -19.45 10.67
CA PRO A 8 29.30 -20.14 9.98
C PRO A 8 29.48 -19.63 8.55
N GLU A 9 30.70 -19.76 8.01
CA GLU A 9 31.07 -19.21 6.70
C GLU A 9 30.20 -19.69 5.54
N LEU A 10 29.66 -20.91 5.65
CA LEU A 10 28.73 -21.53 4.69
C LEU A 10 27.46 -20.69 4.44
N LEU A 11 27.05 -19.83 5.37
CA LEU A 11 25.83 -19.01 5.28
C LEU A 11 26.09 -17.56 4.84
N ILE A 12 27.35 -17.18 4.61
CA ILE A 12 27.72 -15.80 4.25
C ILE A 12 27.00 -15.35 2.98
N PHE A 13 27.00 -16.16 1.93
CA PHE A 13 26.41 -15.81 0.64
C PHE A 13 24.93 -15.40 0.74
N TRP A 14 24.12 -16.23 1.39
CA TRP A 14 22.69 -15.98 1.56
C TRP A 14 22.41 -14.80 2.49
N ASN A 15 23.22 -14.60 3.52
CA ASN A 15 23.08 -13.45 4.42
C ASN A 15 23.43 -12.13 3.73
N ILE A 16 24.44 -12.11 2.84
CA ILE A 16 24.76 -10.92 2.04
C ILE A 16 23.57 -10.58 1.12
N ILE A 17 23.02 -11.55 0.39
CA ILE A 17 21.86 -11.32 -0.47
C ILE A 17 20.65 -10.83 0.35
N SER A 18 20.40 -11.46 1.50
CA SER A 18 19.33 -11.03 2.40
C SER A 18 19.51 -9.59 2.89
N SER A 19 20.74 -9.19 3.22
CA SER A 19 21.05 -7.81 3.63
C SER A 19 20.94 -6.80 2.49
N MET A 20 21.30 -7.17 1.27
CA MET A 20 21.05 -6.33 0.09
C MET A 20 19.54 -6.14 -0.13
N GLY A 21 18.75 -7.21 0.03
CA GLY A 21 17.29 -7.15 -0.03
C GLY A 21 16.69 -6.21 1.02
N SER A 22 17.21 -6.21 2.26
CA SER A 22 16.72 -5.30 3.29
C SER A 22 17.01 -3.83 2.95
N MET A 23 18.18 -3.52 2.37
CA MET A 23 18.49 -2.17 1.89
C MET A 23 17.53 -1.72 0.79
N ILE A 24 17.20 -2.60 -0.17
CA ILE A 24 16.22 -2.29 -1.22
C ILE A 24 14.83 -2.00 -0.61
N SER A 25 14.41 -2.79 0.39
CA SER A 25 13.13 -2.55 1.08
C SER A 25 13.11 -1.24 1.87
N LEU A 26 14.25 -0.79 2.40
CA LEU A 26 14.35 0.50 3.08
C LEU A 26 14.12 1.64 2.08
N PHE A 27 14.76 1.58 0.90
CA PHE A 27 14.53 2.56 -0.16
C PHE A 27 13.09 2.55 -0.68
N SER A 28 12.45 1.38 -0.81
CA SER A 28 11.07 1.32 -1.29
C SER A 28 10.09 1.99 -0.33
N ILE A 29 10.30 1.90 0.98
CA ILE A 29 9.46 2.57 1.99
C ILE A 29 9.64 4.09 1.93
N ILE A 30 10.89 4.57 1.78
CA ILE A 30 11.14 6.02 1.61
C ILE A 30 10.42 6.54 0.36
N LEU A 31 10.51 5.80 -0.75
CA LEU A 31 9.84 6.14 -1.99
C LEU A 31 8.31 6.11 -1.86
N LEU A 32 7.75 5.14 -1.14
CA LEU A 32 6.32 5.08 -0.83
C LEU A 32 5.86 6.34 -0.08
N MET A 33 6.60 6.76 0.95
CA MET A 33 6.29 7.98 1.70
C MET A 33 6.31 9.22 0.81
N PHE A 34 7.27 9.29 -0.12
CA PHE A 34 7.34 10.41 -1.08
C PHE A 34 6.15 10.42 -2.05
N ILE A 35 5.74 9.25 -2.57
CA ILE A 35 4.57 9.16 -3.46
C ILE A 35 3.29 9.60 -2.74
N ILE A 36 3.10 9.18 -1.48
CA ILE A 36 1.92 9.60 -0.70
C ILE A 36 1.94 11.11 -0.48
N TRP A 37 3.09 11.67 -0.12
CA TRP A 37 3.25 13.11 0.08
C TRP A 37 2.97 13.90 -1.21
N GLU A 38 3.51 13.46 -2.35
CA GLU A 38 3.27 14.06 -3.67
C GLU A 38 1.77 14.02 -4.03
N ALA A 39 1.11 12.88 -3.82
CA ALA A 39 -0.30 12.72 -4.14
C ALA A 39 -1.19 13.69 -3.33
N LEU A 40 -0.87 13.90 -2.05
CA LEU A 40 -1.59 14.84 -1.18
C LEU A 40 -1.37 16.31 -1.58
N MET A 41 -0.17 16.66 -2.07
CA MET A 41 0.15 18.03 -2.50
C MET A 41 -0.46 18.37 -3.87
N CYS A 42 -0.41 17.45 -4.83
CA CYS A 42 -0.88 17.68 -6.20
C CYS A 42 -2.41 17.67 -6.35
N LYS A 43 -3.16 17.09 -5.40
CA LYS A 43 -4.64 17.08 -5.36
C LYS A 43 -5.30 16.73 -6.71
N ARG A 44 -4.80 15.70 -7.39
CA ARG A 44 -5.34 15.24 -8.69
C ARG A 44 -6.76 14.69 -8.50
N LEU A 45 -7.71 15.21 -9.27
CA LEU A 45 -9.10 14.74 -9.26
C LEU A 45 -9.24 13.41 -10.00
N ILE A 46 -10.08 12.52 -9.46
CA ILE A 46 -10.42 11.22 -10.06
C ILE A 46 -11.54 11.45 -11.09
N ILE A 47 -11.31 11.09 -12.35
CA ILE A 47 -12.26 11.32 -13.45
C ILE A 47 -13.09 10.07 -13.74
N PHE A 48 -12.49 8.88 -13.65
CA PHE A 48 -13.18 7.61 -13.87
C PHE A 48 -12.65 6.53 -12.89
N SER A 49 -13.55 5.71 -12.36
CA SER A 49 -13.22 4.52 -11.57
C SER A 49 -13.44 3.25 -12.41
N LEU A 50 -12.49 2.31 -12.36
CA LEU A 50 -12.56 1.05 -13.12
C LEU A 50 -13.57 0.06 -12.51
N ASN A 51 -13.78 0.13 -11.19
CA ASN A 51 -14.54 -0.86 -10.42
C ASN A 51 -15.93 -0.37 -9.99
N GLN A 52 -16.76 0.04 -10.95
CA GLN A 52 -18.14 0.51 -10.67
C GLN A 52 -19.08 -0.58 -10.13
N LEU A 53 -18.66 -1.84 -10.09
CA LEU A 53 -19.47 -2.96 -9.60
C LEU A 53 -19.60 -3.01 -8.08
N MET A 54 -18.69 -2.38 -7.32
CA MET A 54 -18.82 -2.32 -5.86
C MET A 54 -19.40 -0.98 -5.43
N ILE A 55 -20.26 -1.04 -4.42
CA ILE A 55 -21.03 0.09 -3.89
C ILE A 55 -20.13 1.23 -3.38
N GLU A 56 -18.93 0.93 -2.87
CA GLU A 56 -17.97 1.94 -2.39
C GLU A 56 -17.47 2.86 -3.52
N TRP A 57 -17.31 2.36 -4.75
CA TRP A 57 -16.78 3.12 -5.89
C TRP A 57 -17.84 3.93 -6.62
N MET A 58 -19.11 3.82 -6.21
CA MET A 58 -20.22 4.65 -6.68
C MET A 58 -20.38 5.95 -5.88
N GLN A 59 -19.67 6.10 -4.76
CA GLN A 59 -19.68 7.32 -3.95
C GLN A 59 -18.77 8.42 -4.53
N ASN A 60 -18.91 9.64 -4.00
CA ASN A 60 -18.01 10.75 -4.30
C ASN A 60 -16.62 10.52 -3.66
N PHE A 61 -15.60 11.19 -4.20
CA PHE A 61 -14.24 11.21 -3.65
C PHE A 61 -13.88 12.62 -3.18
N PRO A 62 -13.92 12.94 -1.87
CA PRO A 62 -14.24 12.09 -0.73
C PRO A 62 -15.76 11.87 -0.54
N PRO A 63 -16.16 10.80 0.18
CA PRO A 63 -17.55 10.57 0.51
C PRO A 63 -18.05 11.57 1.56
N ILE A 64 -19.36 11.72 1.62
CA ILE A 64 -20.04 12.56 2.62
C ILE A 64 -20.09 11.81 3.95
N GLU A 65 -20.05 12.52 5.09
CA GLU A 65 -20.14 11.93 6.44
C GLU A 65 -21.35 11.02 6.61
N HIS A 66 -22.50 11.46 6.10
CA HIS A 66 -23.69 10.64 5.92
C HIS A 66 -23.84 10.27 4.45
N SER A 67 -23.24 9.13 4.08
CA SER A 67 -23.11 8.71 2.68
C SER A 67 -24.40 8.21 2.03
N TYR A 68 -25.36 7.72 2.82
CA TYR A 68 -26.61 7.15 2.33
C TYR A 68 -27.80 7.72 3.08
N SER A 69 -28.84 8.12 2.34
CA SER A 69 -30.15 8.40 2.92
C SER A 69 -30.92 7.12 3.23
N GLU A 70 -30.70 6.07 2.43
CA GLU A 70 -31.36 4.76 2.53
C GLU A 70 -30.33 3.65 2.29
N LEU A 71 -30.51 2.50 2.95
CA LEU A 71 -29.59 1.36 2.83
C LEU A 71 -29.67 0.75 1.42
N PRO A 72 -28.53 0.49 0.75
CA PRO A 72 -28.52 -0.16 -0.55
C PRO A 72 -29.07 -1.59 -0.44
N ILE A 73 -29.96 -1.96 -1.35
CA ILE A 73 -30.57 -3.28 -1.40
C ILE A 73 -29.60 -4.24 -2.09
N ILE A 74 -29.16 -5.26 -1.35
CA ILE A 74 -28.38 -6.36 -1.90
C ILE A 74 -29.34 -7.53 -2.10
N HIS A 75 -29.53 -7.95 -3.34
CA HIS A 75 -30.22 -9.19 -3.66
C HIS A 75 -29.22 -10.34 -3.70
N ASN A 76 -29.54 -11.42 -3.01
CA ASN A 76 -28.79 -12.69 -3.06
C ASN A 76 -28.91 -13.34 -4.44
#